data_AF-A0A1M6JFR7-F1
#
_entry.id   AF-A0A1M6JFR7-F1
#
_cell.length_a   1.000
_cell.length_b   1.000
_cell.length_c   1.000
_cell.angle_alpha   90.00
_cell.angle_beta   90.00
_cell.angle_gamma   90.00
#
_symmetry.space_group_name_H-M   'P 1'
#
loop_
_entity.id
_entity.type
_entity.pdbx_description
1 polymer ?
#
loop_
_entity_poly.entity_id
_entity_poly.type
_entity_poly.pdbx_seq_one_letter_code
_entity_poly.pdbx_strand_id
1 'polypeptide(L)'
;MKRRYYRYQFNGFKETRDSITFYDLNDIVSMDKSPHRDSIKVKKGHVIIRQRENLGIVAIEIEDLTLSNGQDSLISNLSCVLTSKNKIELSEFSDYGVFKEKSTAPNNGYSK
;
A
#
# COMPACT_ATOMS: atom_id res chain seq x y z
N MET A 1 -18.16 -13.51 2.41
CA MET A 1 -17.95 -12.05 2.30
C MET A 1 -16.94 -11.79 1.19
N LYS A 2 -17.29 -10.98 0.18
CA LYS A 2 -16.37 -10.64 -0.92
C LYS A 2 -15.45 -9.51 -0.40
N ARG A 3 -14.17 -9.79 -0.15
CA ARG A 3 -13.18 -8.74 0.19
C ARG A 3 -13.08 -7.81 -1.01
N ARG A 4 -13.33 -6.51 -0.81
CA ARG A 4 -13.10 -5.50 -1.84
C ARG A 4 -11.60 -5.22 -1.90
N TYR A 5 -11.03 -5.35 -3.10
CA TYR A 5 -9.62 -5.21 -3.36
C TYR A 5 -9.40 -3.96 -4.21
N TYR A 6 -8.57 -3.04 -3.72
CA TYR A 6 -8.27 -1.80 -4.42
C TYR A 6 -6.79 -1.71 -4.77
N ARG A 7 -6.49 -1.17 -5.95
CA ARG A 7 -5.11 -0.91 -6.35
C ARG A 7 -4.95 0.52 -6.82
N TYR A 8 -4.20 1.32 -6.06
CA TYR A 8 -3.92 2.71 -6.42
C TYR A 8 -2.45 2.91 -6.73
N GLN A 9 -2.19 3.89 -7.58
CA GLN A 9 -0.89 4.53 -7.71
C GLN A 9 -0.91 5.85 -6.93
N PHE A 10 0.07 6.07 -6.05
CA PHE A 10 0.23 7.32 -5.30
C PHE A 10 1.41 8.14 -5.85
N ASN A 11 1.36 9.45 -5.66
CA ASN A 11 2.41 10.36 -6.11
C ASN A 11 3.44 10.67 -5.01
N GLY A 12 2.99 10.74 -3.76
CA GLY A 12 3.84 10.98 -2.60
C GLY A 12 3.21 10.48 -1.31
N PHE A 13 3.99 10.50 -0.24
CA PHE A 13 3.54 10.13 1.09
C PHE A 13 4.14 11.04 2.16
N LYS A 14 3.47 11.13 3.29
CA LYS A 14 3.98 11.77 4.51
C LYS A 14 3.82 10.82 5.68
N GLU A 15 4.92 10.61 6.38
CA GLU A 15 4.97 9.76 7.54
C GLU A 15 4.91 10.57 8.84
N THR A 16 4.22 10.02 9.82
CA THR A 16 4.19 10.48 11.21
C THR A 16 4.61 9.31 12.12
N ARG A 17 4.70 9.54 13.43
CA ARG A 17 5.03 8.45 14.38
C ARG A 17 4.14 7.22 14.20
N ASP A 18 2.82 7.41 14.08
CA ASP A 18 1.85 6.30 14.16
C ASP A 18 1.14 6.00 12.82
N SER A 19 1.32 6.86 11.81
CA SER A 19 0.57 6.76 10.55
C SER A 19 1.36 7.20 9.33
N ILE A 20 0.99 6.67 8.16
CA ILE A 20 1.45 7.10 6.84
C ILE A 20 0.23 7.64 6.08
N THR A 21 0.38 8.80 5.45
CA THR A 21 -0.63 9.36 4.54
C THR A 21 -0.10 9.33 3.13
N PHE A 22 -0.81 8.68 2.21
CA PHE A 22 -0.51 8.66 0.78
C PHE A 22 -1.39 9.67 0.06
N TYR A 23 -0.82 10.38 -0.92
CA TYR A 23 -1.48 11.48 -1.64
C TYR A 23 -1.60 11.20 -3.15
N ASP A 24 -2.57 11.87 -3.77
CA ASP A 24 -2.87 11.83 -5.21
C ASP A 24 -3.07 10.39 -5.71
N LEU A 25 -4.10 9.71 -5.19
CA LEU A 25 -4.33 8.30 -5.48
C LEU A 25 -5.11 8.14 -6.78
N ASN A 26 -4.42 7.61 -7.78
CA ASN A 26 -4.98 7.26 -9.07
C ASN A 26 -5.33 5.77 -9.10
N ASP A 27 -6.56 5.43 -9.47
CA ASP A 27 -6.95 4.04 -9.67
C ASP A 27 -6.24 3.49 -10.93
N ILE A 28 -5.51 2.39 -10.77
CA ILE A 28 -4.76 1.75 -11.87
C ILE A 28 -5.37 0.43 -12.33
N VAL A 29 -6.31 -0.14 -11.56
CA VAL A 29 -6.93 -1.43 -11.89
C VAL A 29 -8.41 -1.33 -11.50
N SER A 30 -9.17 -0.56 -12.27
CA SER A 30 -10.61 -0.42 -12.12
C SER A 30 -11.34 -1.73 -12.46
N MET A 31 -11.25 -2.74 -11.58
CA MET A 31 -12.18 -3.89 -11.63
C MET A 31 -13.51 -3.55 -10.94
N ASP A 32 -13.49 -2.65 -9.97
CA ASP A 32 -14.66 -1.99 -9.41
C ASP A 32 -14.39 -0.48 -9.52
N LYS A 33 -15.38 0.31 -9.99
CA LYS A 33 -15.30 1.77 -10.13
C LYS A 33 -14.84 2.41 -8.81
N SER A 34 -13.54 2.55 -8.62
CA SER A 34 -12.97 3.02 -7.37
C SER A 34 -12.93 4.53 -7.44
N PRO A 35 -13.57 5.25 -6.50
CA PRO A 35 -13.54 6.70 -6.54
C PRO A 35 -12.08 7.18 -6.43
N HIS A 36 -11.70 8.11 -7.29
CA HIS A 36 -10.45 8.87 -7.08
C HIS A 36 -10.43 9.42 -5.66
N ARG A 37 -9.27 9.32 -5.00
CA ARG A 37 -9.09 9.81 -3.64
C ARG A 37 -7.88 10.73 -3.57
N ASP A 38 -8.06 11.88 -2.95
CA ASP A 38 -6.96 12.81 -2.74
C ASP A 38 -5.93 12.25 -1.76
N SER A 39 -6.38 11.47 -0.76
CA SER A 39 -5.47 10.80 0.17
C SER A 39 -6.06 9.56 0.86
N ILE A 40 -5.17 8.70 1.33
CA ILE A 40 -5.45 7.59 2.26
C ILE A 40 -4.47 7.68 3.41
N LYS A 41 -5.00 7.76 4.64
CA LYS A 41 -4.22 7.69 5.88
C LYS A 41 -4.34 6.31 6.50
N VAL A 42 -3.21 5.69 6.82
CA VAL A 42 -3.13 4.36 7.41
C VAL A 42 -2.31 4.38 8.68
N LYS A 43 -2.71 3.55 9.65
CA LYS A 43 -1.89 3.25 10.82
C LYS A 43 -0.79 2.28 10.40
N LYS A 44 0.44 2.54 10.83
CA LYS A 44 1.60 1.79 10.36
C LYS A 44 1.59 0.30 10.71
N GLY A 45 0.97 -0.07 11.83
CA GLY A 45 0.83 -1.47 12.24
C GLY A 45 0.03 -2.35 11.27
N HIS A 46 -0.58 -1.75 10.25
CA HIS A 46 -1.31 -2.43 9.18
C HIS A 46 -0.64 -2.31 7.80
N VAL A 47 0.58 -1.78 7.76
CA VAL A 47 1.32 -1.50 6.52
C VAL A 47 2.44 -2.52 6.34
N ILE A 48 2.37 -3.25 5.24
CA ILE A 48 3.39 -4.18 4.78
C ILE A 48 4.05 -3.59 3.54
N ILE A 49 5.32 -3.22 3.63
CA ILE A 49 6.09 -2.75 2.48
C ILE A 49 6.81 -3.94 1.85
N ARG A 50 6.49 -4.22 0.59
CA ARG A 50 7.17 -5.24 -0.22
C ARG A 50 8.17 -4.60 -1.17
N GLN A 51 9.41 -5.05 -1.06
CA GLN A 51 10.48 -4.71 -2.00
C GLN A 51 10.88 -5.93 -2.83
N ARG A 52 11.37 -5.69 -4.05
CA ARG A 52 12.08 -6.68 -4.86
C ARG A 52 13.52 -6.19 -5.05
N GLU A 53 14.48 -7.10 -4.93
CA GLU A 53 15.89 -6.74 -5.11
C GLU A 53 16.10 -6.03 -6.47
N ASN A 54 16.86 -4.93 -6.44
CA ASN A 54 17.19 -4.06 -7.57
C ASN A 54 16.03 -3.22 -8.17
N LEU A 55 14.80 -3.29 -7.64
CA LEU A 55 13.65 -2.54 -8.17
C LEU A 55 13.01 -1.56 -7.17
N GLY A 56 13.49 -1.50 -5.93
CA GLY A 56 12.93 -0.64 -4.89
C GLY A 56 11.61 -1.18 -4.33
N ILE A 57 10.76 -0.29 -3.79
CA ILE A 57 9.44 -0.66 -3.29
C ILE A 57 8.52 -0.98 -4.46
N VAL A 58 8.05 -2.22 -4.51
CA VAL A 58 7.19 -2.72 -5.59
C VAL A 58 5.72 -2.62 -5.22
N ALA A 59 5.40 -2.76 -3.94
CA ALA A 59 4.04 -2.67 -3.44
C ALA A 59 4.03 -2.30 -1.95
N ILE A 60 3.03 -1.56 -1.54
CA ILE A 60 2.66 -1.36 -0.15
C ILE A 60 1.28 -1.98 0.03
N GLU A 61 1.20 -3.03 0.82
CA GLU A 61 -0.05 -3.70 1.14
C GLU A 61 -0.59 -3.19 2.46
N ILE A 62 -1.86 -2.84 2.46
CA ILE A 62 -2.57 -2.39 3.66
C ILE A 62 -3.67 -3.39 3.93
N GLU A 63 -3.62 -4.01 5.09
CA GLU A 63 -4.65 -4.90 5.60
C GLU A 63 -5.61 -4.15 6.52
N ASP A 64 -6.88 -4.55 6.54
CA ASP A 64 -7.92 -3.97 7.41
C ASP A 64 -8.05 -2.44 7.32
N LEU A 65 -7.85 -1.91 6.12
CA LEU A 65 -8.03 -0.49 5.86
C LEU A 65 -9.48 -0.09 6.15
N THR A 66 -9.63 0.94 6.97
CA THR A 66 -10.92 1.58 7.24
C THR A 66 -10.96 2.93 6.54
N LEU A 67 -11.83 3.07 5.55
CA LEU A 67 -12.02 4.32 4.82
C LEU A 67 -13.31 4.99 5.25
N SER A 68 -13.24 6.29 5.54
CA SER A 68 -14.43 7.14 5.57
C SER A 68 -14.72 7.64 4.15
N ASN A 69 -15.98 7.62 3.76
CA ASN A 69 -16.42 8.07 2.43
C ASN A 69 -17.07 9.46 2.44
N GLY A 70 -16.83 10.27 3.48
CA GLY A 70 -17.47 11.59 3.65
C GLY A 70 -18.98 11.55 3.92
N GLN A 71 -19.66 10.42 3.67
CA GLN A 71 -21.08 10.16 3.92
C GLN A 71 -21.31 9.19 5.09
N ASP A 72 -20.53 9.29 6.18
CA ASP A 72 -20.64 8.44 7.39
C ASP A 72 -20.47 6.93 7.20
N SER A 73 -20.25 6.45 5.99
CA SER A 73 -20.04 5.02 5.73
C SER A 73 -18.57 4.67 5.95
N LEU A 74 -18.30 3.96 7.04
CA LEU A 74 -17.02 3.31 7.31
C LEU A 74 -16.96 2.01 6.50
N ILE A 75 -16.09 1.95 5.49
CA ILE A 75 -15.80 0.70 4.78
C ILE A 75 -14.58 0.07 5.44
N SER A 76 -14.78 -1.08 6.11
CA SER A 76 -13.76 -1.90 6.76
C SER A 76 -13.46 -3.18 5.97
N ASN A 77 -12.43 -3.92 6.39
CA ASN A 77 -11.97 -5.17 5.74
C ASN A 77 -11.53 -4.98 4.28
N LEU A 78 -10.94 -3.84 3.98
CA LEU A 78 -10.38 -3.55 2.67
C LEU A 78 -8.92 -3.98 2.61
N SER A 79 -8.58 -4.71 1.55
CA SER A 79 -7.18 -4.92 1.17
C SER A 79 -6.84 -3.93 0.07
N CYS A 80 -5.80 -3.13 0.29
CA CYS A 80 -5.34 -2.17 -0.69
C CYS A 80 -3.88 -2.41 -1.04
N VAL A 81 -3.57 -2.37 -2.33
CA VAL A 81 -2.19 -2.36 -2.80
C VAL A 81 -1.89 -0.99 -3.40
N LEU A 82 -0.91 -0.32 -2.82
CA LEU A 82 -0.40 0.96 -3.28
C LEU A 82 0.91 0.75 -4.02
N THR A 83 1.03 1.40 -5.17
CA THR A 83 2.27 1.47 -5.94
C THR A 83 2.67 2.91 -6.10
N SER A 84 3.97 3.21 -6.01
CA SER A 84 4.43 4.56 -6.23
C SER A 84 4.49 4.87 -7.72
N LYS A 85 4.14 6.10 -8.10
CA LYS A 85 4.41 6.62 -9.45
C LYS A 85 5.92 6.80 -9.70
N ASN A 86 6.65 7.17 -8.67
CA ASN A 86 8.09 7.41 -8.71
C ASN A 86 8.84 6.25 -8.04
N LYS A 87 10.12 6.06 -8.37
CA LYS A 87 10.94 5.10 -7.62
C LYS A 87 11.09 5.59 -6.17
N ILE A 88 10.76 4.74 -5.20
CA ILE A 88 10.91 5.01 -3.77
C ILE A 88 11.79 3.92 -3.15
N GLU A 89 12.73 4.33 -2.31
CA GLU A 89 13.60 3.43 -1.57
C GLU A 89 13.03 3.09 -0.19
N LEU A 90 13.37 1.90 0.32
CA LEU A 90 12.92 1.46 1.65
C LEU A 90 13.44 2.35 2.78
N SER A 91 14.57 3.01 2.56
CA SER A 91 15.20 3.99 3.44
C SER A 91 14.36 5.27 3.61
N GLU A 92 13.44 5.55 2.70
CA GLU A 92 12.54 6.71 2.80
C GLU A 92 11.40 6.49 3.82
N PHE A 93 11.18 5.24 4.25
CA PHE A 93 10.24 4.91 5.32
C PHE A 93 11.00 4.71 6.62
N SER A 94 10.45 5.26 7.71
CA SER A 94 10.98 4.99 9.04
C SER A 94 10.86 3.50 9.39
N ASP A 95 11.76 3.01 10.24
CA ASP A 95 11.71 1.65 10.77
C ASP A 95 10.67 1.49 11.89
N TYR A 96 10.07 2.60 12.34
CA TYR A 96 9.17 2.58 13.48
C TYR A 96 7.75 2.23 13.06
N GLY A 97 7.26 1.07 13.51
CA GLY A 97 5.87 0.65 13.41
C GLY A 97 5.42 0.17 12.03
N VAL A 98 6.32 0.11 11.05
CA VAL A 98 6.07 -0.37 9.68
C VAL A 98 6.65 -1.77 9.52
N PHE A 99 5.87 -2.72 8.98
CA PHE A 99 6.40 -4.04 8.67
C PHE A 99 7.05 -4.03 7.29
N LYS A 100 8.37 -4.27 7.24
CA LYS A 100 9.15 -4.26 6.00
C LYS A 100 9.42 -5.72 5.59
N GLU A 101 8.71 -6.19 4.57
CA GLU A 101 8.88 -7.54 4.04
C GLU A 101 9.85 -7.50 2.85
N LYS A 102 11.01 -8.13 3.01
CA LYS A 102 11.92 -8.37 1.88
C LYS A 102 11.38 -9.53 1.07
N SER A 103 10.78 -9.25 -0.09
CA SER A 103 10.37 -10.33 -1.01
C SER A 103 11.61 -10.86 -1.73
N THR A 104 12.17 -11.96 -1.22
CA THR A 104 13.09 -12.81 -1.96
C THR A 104 12.28 -13.59 -2.98
N ALA A 105 12.24 -13.13 -4.24
CA ALA A 105 11.72 -13.98 -5.31
C ALA A 105 12.66 -15.18 -5.54
N PRO A 106 12.11 -16.28 -6.07
CA PRO A 106 11.98 -17.56 -5.39
C PRO A 106 13.31 -18.28 -5.15
N ASN A 107 13.32 -19.21 -4.21
CA ASN A 107 14.27 -20.30 -4.19
C ASN A 107 14.28 -20.91 -5.60
N ASN A 108 15.38 -20.79 -6.36
CA ASN A 108 15.61 -21.57 -7.57
C ASN A 108 15.84 -23.03 -7.11
N GLY A 109 14.76 -23.68 -6.67
CA GLY A 109 14.66 -25.12 -6.63
C GLY A 109 14.63 -25.63 -8.07
N TYR A 110 15.70 -26.32 -8.44
CA TYR A 110 15.88 -27.22 -9.59
C TYR A 110 16.24 -26.64 -10.97
N SER A 111 17.51 -26.91 -11.35
CA SER A 111 17.97 -27.61 -12.58
C SER A 111 19.51 -27.63 -12.51
N LYS A 112 20.26 -28.73 -12.58
CA LYS A 112 20.09 -30.10 -13.11
C LYS A 112 20.86 -31.07 -12.21
#